data_AF-A0A176J625-F1
#
_entry.id   AF-A0A176J625-F1
#
_cell.length_a   1.000
_cell.length_b   1.000
_cell.length_c   1.000
_cell.angle_alpha   90.00
_cell.angle_beta   90.00
_cell.angle_gamma   90.00
#
_symmetry.space_group_name_H-M   'P 1'
#
loop_
_entity.id
_entity.type
_entity.pdbx_description
1 polymer ?
#
loop_
_entity_poly.entity_id
_entity_poly.type
_entity_poly.pdbx_seq_one_letter_code
_entity_poly.pdbx_strand_id
1 'polypeptide(L)'
;MLIIKSGCNLVKGQKIKVYRNLHLNVFSIQDASTRKVIGYGQGILLKSVKMIVGKAGRNKVKNTNNRNVHAYIVGTFEGLMKQNEEYYEEVTYNPYFLENFVIKKTGEPIYYSIECLCINNKCFIRSLNSKLKK
;
A
#
# COMPACT_ATOMS: atom_id res chain seq x y z
N MET A 1 -9.22 -9.48 8.39
CA MET A 1 -9.44 -10.72 7.60
C MET A 1 -8.40 -10.78 6.49
N LEU A 2 -7.76 -11.95 6.31
CA LEU A 2 -6.82 -12.25 5.22
C LEU A 2 -7.32 -13.53 4.54
N ILE A 3 -7.44 -13.50 3.22
CA ILE A 3 -7.87 -14.63 2.40
C ILE A 3 -6.78 -14.88 1.36
N ILE A 4 -6.19 -16.07 1.39
CA ILE A 4 -5.23 -16.52 0.38
C ILE A 4 -5.97 -17.38 -0.65
N LYS A 5 -5.68 -17.16 -1.92
CA LYS A 5 -6.27 -17.95 -3.01
C LYS A 5 -5.76 -19.39 -2.96
N SER A 6 -6.61 -20.33 -3.40
CA SER A 6 -6.23 -21.74 -3.50
C SER A 6 -4.93 -21.91 -4.30
N GLY A 7 -4.04 -22.76 -3.81
CA GLY A 7 -2.73 -23.03 -4.40
C GLY A 7 -1.70 -21.89 -4.28
N CYS A 8 -2.03 -20.80 -3.58
CA CYS A 8 -1.09 -19.71 -3.31
C CYS A 8 -0.63 -19.74 -1.85
N ASN A 9 0.53 -19.12 -1.58
CA ASN A 9 1.02 -18.87 -0.24
C ASN A 9 1.40 -17.39 -0.07
N LEU A 10 1.39 -16.94 1.18
CA LEU A 10 1.93 -15.65 1.58
C LEU A 10 2.77 -15.87 2.83
N VAL A 11 4.09 -15.69 2.70
CA VAL A 11 5.03 -15.95 3.79
C VAL A 11 5.82 -14.70 4.15
N LYS A 12 6.20 -14.59 5.43
CA LYS A 12 7.07 -13.50 5.90
C LYS A 12 8.37 -13.50 5.08
N GLY A 13 8.84 -12.31 4.69
CA GLY A 13 10.00 -12.16 3.81
C GLY A 13 9.67 -12.17 2.32
N GLN A 14 8.44 -12.50 1.92
CA GLN A 14 8.03 -12.49 0.52
C GLN A 14 7.84 -11.06 0.01
N LYS A 15 8.40 -10.77 -1.16
CA LYS A 15 8.20 -9.47 -1.82
C LYS A 15 6.84 -9.44 -2.51
N ILE A 16 6.01 -8.48 -2.13
CA ILE A 16 4.64 -8.34 -2.63
C ILE A 16 4.35 -6.92 -3.09
N LYS A 17 3.29 -6.79 -3.88
CA LYS A 17 2.64 -5.53 -4.24
C LYS A 17 1.26 -5.51 -3.62
N VAL A 18 0.90 -4.40 -2.99
CA VAL A 18 -0.37 -4.21 -2.31
C VAL A 18 -1.06 -2.98 -2.91
N TYR A 19 -2.35 -3.12 -3.23
CA TYR A 19 -3.16 -2.02 -3.76
C TYR A 19 -4.62 -2.19 -3.39
N ARG A 20 -5.36 -1.08 -3.35
CA ARG A 20 -6.78 -1.12 -3.02
C ARG A 20 -7.56 -1.86 -4.11
N ASN A 21 -8.40 -2.80 -3.67
CA ASN A 21 -9.45 -3.37 -4.48
C ASN A 21 -10.72 -2.55 -4.25
N LEU A 22 -11.15 -1.80 -5.26
CA LEU A 22 -12.31 -0.91 -5.15
C LEU A 22 -13.65 -1.66 -5.10
N HIS A 23 -13.70 -2.91 -5.57
CA HIS A 23 -14.92 -3.73 -5.55
C HIS A 23 -15.11 -4.42 -4.21
N LEU A 24 -14.02 -4.94 -3.63
CA LEU A 24 -14.06 -5.70 -2.38
C LEU A 24 -13.81 -4.85 -1.14
N ASN A 25 -13.44 -3.58 -1.31
CA ASN A 25 -13.12 -2.65 -0.23
C ASN A 25 -12.07 -3.22 0.77
N VAL A 26 -11.09 -3.94 0.22
CA VAL A 26 -9.92 -4.50 0.91
C VAL A 26 -8.68 -4.30 0.04
N PHE A 27 -7.50 -4.71 0.50
CA PHE A 27 -6.32 -4.71 -0.34
C PHE A 27 -6.19 -6.01 -1.13
N SER A 28 -5.83 -5.90 -2.41
CA SER A 28 -5.29 -7.03 -3.18
C SER A 28 -3.82 -7.21 -2.85
N ILE A 29 -3.41 -8.46 -2.71
CA ILE A 29 -2.02 -8.88 -2.47
C ILE A 29 -1.56 -9.61 -3.74
N GLN A 30 -0.56 -9.03 -4.39
CA GLN A 30 0.02 -9.56 -5.61
C GLN A 30 1.47 -9.97 -5.33
N ASP A 31 1.85 -11.17 -5.74
CA ASP A 31 3.25 -11.58 -5.69
C ASP A 31 4.08 -10.71 -6.63
N ALA A 32 5.18 -10.14 -6.14
CA ALA A 32 5.93 -9.16 -6.92
C ALA A 32 6.67 -9.79 -8.11
N SER A 33 7.00 -11.08 -8.03
CA SER A 33 7.75 -11.81 -9.06
C SER A 33 6.85 -12.32 -10.17
N THR A 34 5.80 -13.05 -9.82
CA THR A 34 4.87 -13.68 -10.78
C THR A 34 3.80 -12.72 -11.28
N ARG A 35 3.59 -11.59 -10.58
CA ARG A 35 2.50 -10.63 -10.80
C ARG A 35 1.09 -11.23 -10.66
N LYS A 36 0.96 -12.43 -10.07
CA LYS A 36 -0.33 -13.05 -9.78
C LYS A 36 -0.89 -12.48 -8.48
N VAL A 37 -2.19 -12.16 -8.47
CA VAL A 37 -2.90 -11.86 -7.22
C VAL A 37 -3.04 -13.16 -6.45
N ILE A 38 -2.44 -13.22 -5.26
CA ILE A 38 -2.35 -14.40 -4.39
C ILE A 38 -3.31 -14.34 -3.20
N GLY A 39 -3.88 -13.17 -2.90
CA GLY A 39 -4.83 -13.03 -1.81
C GLY A 39 -5.41 -11.63 -1.68
N TYR A 40 -6.24 -11.46 -0.67
CA TYR A 40 -6.87 -10.21 -0.30
C TYR A 40 -6.89 -10.05 1.22
N GLY A 41 -6.73 -8.84 1.73
CA GLY A 41 -6.80 -8.66 3.17
C GLY A 41 -6.65 -7.22 3.65
N GLN A 42 -6.51 -7.11 4.97
CA GLN A 42 -6.27 -5.86 5.69
C GLN A 42 -5.32 -6.13 6.87
N GLY A 43 -4.69 -5.08 7.37
CA GLY A 43 -3.67 -5.18 8.41
C GLY A 43 -2.33 -5.68 7.86
N ILE A 44 -2.07 -5.50 6.57
CA ILE A 44 -0.87 -6.02 5.91
C ILE A 44 0.31 -5.11 6.24
N LEU A 45 1.32 -5.66 6.94
CA LEU A 45 2.55 -4.93 7.23
C LEU A 45 3.62 -5.26 6.20
N LEU A 46 4.25 -4.21 5.68
CA LEU A 46 5.34 -4.27 4.72
C LEU A 46 6.58 -3.56 5.30
N LYS A 47 7.77 -4.06 4.99
CA LYS A 47 9.06 -3.40 5.20
C LYS A 47 9.77 -3.05 3.90
N SER A 48 10.73 -2.12 3.98
CA SER A 48 11.55 -1.67 2.84
C SER A 48 10.67 -1.25 1.67
N VAL A 49 9.77 -0.32 1.97
CA VAL A 49 8.60 -0.01 1.16
C VAL A 49 8.94 1.00 0.07
N LYS A 50 8.41 0.76 -1.12
CA LYS A 50 8.37 1.70 -2.24
C LYS A 50 6.92 1.96 -2.66
N MET A 51 6.55 3.23 -2.75
CA MET A 51 5.25 3.68 -3.21
C MET A 51 5.34 4.08 -4.67
N ILE A 52 4.47 3.52 -5.52
CA ILE A 52 4.58 3.64 -6.97
C ILE A 52 3.26 4.11 -7.55
N VAL A 53 3.32 5.15 -8.38
CA VAL A 53 2.22 5.63 -9.22
C VAL A 53 2.65 5.56 -10.69
N GLY A 54 1.94 4.77 -11.48
CA GLY A 54 2.19 4.65 -12.92
C GLY A 54 1.57 5.84 -13.68
N LYS A 55 2.42 6.71 -14.24
CA LYS A 55 1.99 7.91 -14.99
C LYS A 55 1.01 7.60 -16.13
N ALA A 56 1.30 6.58 -16.94
CA ALA A 56 0.41 6.16 -18.03
C ALA A 56 -0.97 5.71 -17.52
N GLY A 57 -1.00 4.95 -16.41
CA GLY A 57 -2.24 4.52 -15.77
C GLY A 57 -3.04 5.70 -15.23
N ARG A 58 -2.38 6.65 -14.54
CA ARG A 58 -2.99 7.89 -14.03
C ARG A 58 -3.61 8.72 -15.17
N ASN A 59 -2.87 8.93 -16.26
CA ASN A 59 -3.37 9.68 -17.42
C ASN A 59 -4.61 9.01 -18.04
N LYS A 60 -4.61 7.67 -18.12
CA LYS A 60 -5.78 6.92 -18.57
C LYS A 60 -6.98 7.14 -17.65
N VAL A 61 -6.79 7.15 -16.32
CA VAL A 61 -7.89 7.45 -15.37
C VAL A 61 -8.44 8.85 -15.61
N LYS A 62 -7.59 9.86 -15.80
CA LYS A 62 -8.02 11.24 -16.08
C LYS A 62 -8.83 11.36 -17.38
N ASN A 63 -8.41 10.66 -18.43
CA ASN A 63 -9.03 10.76 -19.75
C ASN A 63 -10.32 9.94 -19.87
N THR A 64 -10.36 8.76 -19.25
CA THR A 64 -11.46 7.79 -19.44
C THR A 64 -12.43 7.75 -18.27
N ASN A 65 -12.12 8.40 -17.15
CA ASN A 65 -12.80 8.26 -15.86
C ASN A 65 -12.91 6.80 -15.35
N ASN A 66 -12.15 5.87 -15.93
CA ASN A 66 -12.13 4.47 -15.51
C ASN A 66 -11.00 4.21 -14.50
N ARG A 67 -11.35 3.70 -13.32
CA ARG A 67 -10.46 3.49 -12.18
C ARG A 67 -9.64 2.21 -12.34
N ASN A 68 -8.66 2.26 -13.25
CA ASN A 68 -7.67 1.21 -13.39
C ASN A 68 -6.65 1.24 -12.24
N VAL A 69 -6.15 0.08 -11.80
CA VAL A 69 -5.08 0.02 -10.80
C VAL A 69 -3.79 0.58 -11.39
N HIS A 70 -3.29 1.65 -10.78
CA HIS A 70 -2.05 2.31 -11.21
C HIS A 70 -1.22 2.84 -10.04
N ALA A 71 -1.74 2.72 -8.81
CA ALA A 71 -1.06 3.10 -7.58
C ALA A 71 -0.96 1.87 -6.67
N TYR A 72 0.25 1.56 -6.22
CA TYR A 72 0.50 0.38 -5.40
C TYR A 72 1.75 0.56 -4.53
N ILE A 73 1.78 -0.22 -3.45
CA ILE A 73 2.85 -0.25 -2.46
C ILE A 73 3.61 -1.56 -2.65
N VAL A 74 4.92 -1.49 -2.82
CA VAL A 74 5.80 -2.65 -2.97
C VAL A 74 6.66 -2.76 -1.74
N GLY A 75 6.80 -3.96 -1.19
CA GLY A 75 7.66 -4.18 -0.03
C GLY A 75 7.76 -5.66 0.32
N THR A 76 8.47 -5.93 1.41
CA THR A 76 8.62 -7.26 1.98
C THR A 76 7.51 -7.48 3.01
N PHE A 77 6.72 -8.54 2.85
CA PHE A 77 5.65 -8.87 3.78
C PHE A 77 6.21 -9.27 5.14
N GLU A 78 5.75 -8.62 6.21
CA GLU A 78 6.21 -8.90 7.58
C GLU A 78 5.17 -9.62 8.44
N GLY A 79 3.92 -9.69 7.98
CA GLY A 79 2.81 -10.29 8.72
C GLY A 79 1.58 -9.40 8.76
N LEU A 80 0.67 -9.75 9.67
CA LEU A 80 -0.53 -8.97 9.95
C LEU A 80 -0.36 -8.17 11.25
N MET A 81 -0.84 -6.94 11.25
CA MET A 81 -0.78 -6.03 12.39
C MET A 81 -2.11 -5.26 12.53
N LYS A 82 -2.54 -5.03 13.77
CA LYS A 82 -3.63 -4.09 14.08
C LYS A 82 -3.08 -2.68 14.14
N GLN A 83 -3.89 -1.68 13.80
CA GLN A 83 -3.45 -0.29 13.81
C GLN A 83 -2.98 0.13 15.20
N ASN A 84 -1.77 0.68 15.28
CA ASN A 84 -1.29 1.45 16.43
C ASN A 84 -0.99 2.86 15.91
N GLU A 85 -1.79 3.84 16.33
CA GLU A 85 -1.77 5.19 15.78
C GLU A 85 -0.55 6.00 16.23
N GLU A 86 0.10 5.61 17.34
CA GLU A 86 1.13 6.43 17.99
C GLU A 86 2.40 6.62 17.16
N TYR A 87 2.71 5.68 16.26
CA TYR A 87 3.97 5.67 15.50
C TYR A 87 3.79 5.78 14.00
N TYR A 88 2.56 6.04 13.53
CA TYR A 88 2.20 5.87 12.14
C TYR A 88 1.51 7.13 11.58
N GLU A 89 1.91 7.55 10.38
CA GLU A 89 1.33 8.68 9.66
C GLU A 89 0.52 8.18 8.46
N GLU A 90 -0.69 8.72 8.27
CA GLU A 90 -1.53 8.35 7.13
C GLU A 90 -0.92 8.89 5.82
N VAL A 91 -0.85 8.02 4.82
CA VAL A 91 -0.46 8.35 3.45
C VAL A 91 -1.66 8.20 2.54
N THR A 92 -1.83 9.15 1.63
CA THR A 92 -2.97 9.20 0.71
C THR A 92 -2.54 9.42 -0.73
N TYR A 93 -3.44 9.06 -1.64
CA TYR A 93 -3.30 9.28 -3.07
C TYR A 93 -4.67 9.45 -3.72
N ASN A 94 -4.81 10.51 -4.53
CA ASN A 94 -5.97 10.74 -5.38
C ASN A 94 -5.47 11.08 -6.80
N PRO A 95 -5.77 10.26 -7.82
CA PRO A 95 -5.20 10.44 -9.17
C PRO A 95 -5.58 11.74 -9.87
N TYR A 96 -6.71 12.34 -9.50
CA TYR A 96 -7.19 13.59 -10.09
C TYR A 96 -6.32 14.77 -9.67
N PHE A 97 -5.89 14.80 -8.40
CA PHE A 97 -5.19 15.94 -7.81
C PHE A 97 -3.69 15.69 -7.58
N LEU A 98 -3.26 14.44 -7.40
CA LEU A 98 -1.92 14.11 -6.94
C LEU A 98 -1.13 13.28 -7.95
N GLU A 99 0.16 13.56 -8.05
CA GLU A 99 1.10 12.83 -8.90
C GLU A 99 1.67 11.59 -8.24
N ASN A 100 1.88 11.69 -6.93
CA ASN A 100 2.50 10.67 -6.09
C ASN A 100 1.66 10.47 -4.83
N PHE A 101 1.99 9.42 -4.07
CA PHE A 101 1.52 9.33 -2.70
C PHE A 101 2.07 10.52 -1.89
N VAL A 102 1.26 11.04 -0.96
CA VAL A 102 1.64 12.14 -0.09
C VAL A 102 1.34 11.81 1.37
N ILE A 103 2.14 12.33 2.28
CA ILE A 103 1.83 12.32 3.71
C ILE A 103 0.61 13.21 3.92
N LYS A 104 -0.48 12.64 4.46
CA LYS A 104 -1.78 13.34 4.52
C LYS A 104 -1.73 14.65 5.31
N LYS A 105 -0.89 14.71 6.35
CA LYS A 105 -0.75 15.87 7.23
C LYS A 105 -0.01 17.03 6.56
N THR A 106 1.03 16.75 5.79
CA THR A 106 1.94 17.78 5.25
C THR A 106 1.74 18.03 3.75
N GLY A 107 1.14 17.08 3.03
CA GLY A 107 1.05 17.11 1.57
C GLY A 107 2.36 16.76 0.86
N GLU A 108 3.42 16.46 1.60
CA GLU A 108 4.72 16.16 1.03
C GLU A 108 4.72 14.79 0.32
N PRO A 109 5.34 14.70 -0.87
CA PRO A 109 5.40 13.45 -1.61
C PRO A 109 6.26 12.42 -0.88
N ILE A 110 5.83 11.17 -0.93
CA ILE A 110 6.57 10.04 -0.38
C ILE A 110 6.73 8.92 -1.40
N TYR A 111 7.97 8.44 -1.51
CA TYR A 111 8.36 7.40 -2.45
C TYR A 111 8.83 6.13 -1.73
N TYR A 112 9.41 6.27 -0.54
CA TYR A 112 10.00 5.19 0.23
C TYR A 112 9.65 5.32 1.70
N SER A 113 9.54 4.20 2.40
CA SER A 113 9.41 4.16 3.86
C SER A 113 10.00 2.88 4.42
N ILE A 114 10.39 2.91 5.70
CA ILE A 114 10.90 1.73 6.41
C ILE A 114 9.77 0.71 6.55
N GLU A 115 8.55 1.15 6.88
CA GLU A 115 7.38 0.31 7.07
C GLU A 115 6.12 0.96 6.49
N CYS A 116 5.19 0.12 6.02
CA CYS A 116 3.85 0.55 5.69
C CYS A 116 2.82 -0.47 6.16
N LEU A 117 1.83 0.00 6.92
CA LEU A 117 0.65 -0.75 7.33
C LEU A 117 -0.52 -0.41 6.40
N CYS A 118 -1.04 -1.42 5.70
CA CYS A 118 -2.23 -1.30 4.86
C CYS A 118 -3.45 -1.90 5.58
N ILE A 119 -4.31 -1.06 6.15
CA ILE A 119 -5.45 -1.47 6.98
C ILE A 119 -6.65 -0.54 6.76
N ASN A 120 -7.88 -1.06 6.86
CA ASN A 120 -9.10 -0.27 6.74
C ASN A 120 -9.14 0.65 5.50
N ASN A 121 -8.66 0.13 4.35
CA ASN A 121 -8.55 0.88 3.09
C ASN A 121 -7.61 2.09 3.10
N LYS A 122 -6.79 2.24 4.14
CA LYS A 122 -5.80 3.29 4.32
C LYS A 122 -4.40 2.69 4.42
N CYS A 123 -3.42 3.54 4.15
CA CYS A 123 -2.02 3.19 4.23
C CYS A 123 -1.38 4.11 5.25
N PHE A 124 -0.57 3.55 6.14
CA PHE A 124 0.15 4.30 7.16
C PHE A 124 1.62 3.96 7.11
N ILE A 125 2.49 4.95 7.25
CA ILE A 125 3.95 4.78 7.26
C ILE A 125 4.49 5.01 8.65
N ARG A 126 5.63 4.39 8.98
CA ARG A 126 6.32 4.69 10.25
C ARG A 126 6.79 6.15 10.26
N SER A 127 6.38 6.92 11.27
CA SER A 127 6.85 8.29 11.45
C SER A 127 8.36 8.29 11.75
N LEU A 128 9.12 9.10 11.02
CA LEU A 128 10.56 9.24 11.22
C LEU A 128 10.90 9.91 12.57
N ASN A 129 9.95 10.67 13.14
CA ASN A 129 10.10 11.36 14.43
C ASN A 129 9.96 10.43 15.64
N SER A 130 9.61 9.15 15.43
CA SER A 130 9.48 8.16 16.52
C SER A 130 10.81 7.81 17.22
N LYS A 131 11.96 8.22 16.66
CA LYS A 131 13.28 8.00 17.27
C LYS A 131 13.66 8.98 18.40
N LEU A 132 12.84 9.99 18.72
CA LEU A 132 13.21 11.04 19.69
C LEU A 132 12.42 11.04 21.00
N LYS A 133 11.61 10.02 21.28
CA LYS A 133 11.04 9.82 22.62
C LYS A 133 11.79 8.69 23.33
N LYS A 134 12.99 9.00 23.81
CA LYS A 134 13.63 8.30 24.93
C LYS A 134 13.49 9.20 26.14
#